data_AF-A0A934CVJ6-F1
#
_entry.id   AF-A0A934CVJ6-F1
#
_cell.length_a   1.000
_cell.length_b   1.000
_cell.length_c   1.000
_cell.angle_alpha   90.00
_cell.angle_beta   90.00
_cell.angle_gamma   90.00
#
_symmetry.space_group_name_H-M   'P 1'
#
loop_
_entity.id
_entity.type
_entity.pdbx_description
1 polymer ?
#
loop_
_entity_poly.entity_id
_entity_poly.type
_entity_poly.pdbx_seq_one_letter_code
_entity_poly.pdbx_strand_id
1 'polypeptide(L)'
;MSEEIPGVNACWIPQPDERGQRILEIRDKLVRLQGLVDPGTILRLYSADIEDIEILAFLEDEIKKMQADSPTSPLTRGDKGVCPNG
;
A
#
# COMPACT_ATOMS: atom_id res chain seq x y z
N MET A 1 -38.16 -6.05 -7.55
CA MET A 1 -37.53 -6.35 -6.26
C MET A 1 -36.08 -6.71 -6.57
N SER A 2 -35.20 -5.74 -6.44
CA SER A 2 -33.75 -5.91 -6.56
C SER A 2 -33.16 -5.16 -5.38
N GLU A 3 -32.55 -5.90 -4.46
CA GLU A 3 -31.93 -5.35 -3.25
C GLU A 3 -30.62 -4.66 -3.64
N GLU A 4 -30.60 -3.34 -3.57
CA GLU A 4 -29.37 -2.56 -3.60
C GLU A 4 -28.76 -2.60 -2.20
N ILE A 5 -27.56 -3.19 -2.07
CA ILE A 5 -26.76 -3.11 -0.85
C ILE A 5 -25.98 -1.78 -0.92
N PRO A 6 -26.30 -0.76 -0.09
CA PRO A 6 -25.61 0.52 -0.13
C PRO A 6 -24.39 0.43 0.77
N GLY A 7 -23.18 0.43 0.21
CA GLY A 7 -21.98 0.48 1.05
C GLY A 7 -20.63 0.18 0.42
N VAL A 8 -20.55 -0.30 -0.81
CA VAL A 8 -19.25 -0.50 -1.47
C VAL A 8 -19.08 0.56 -2.53
N ASN A 9 -18.47 1.69 -2.16
CA ASN A 9 -17.77 2.52 -3.12
C ASN A 9 -16.66 1.65 -3.70
N ALA A 10 -16.99 0.85 -4.72
CA ALA A 10 -16.05 0.07 -5.48
C ALA A 10 -15.21 1.07 -6.27
N CYS A 11 -14.21 1.66 -5.60
CA CYS A 11 -13.13 2.36 -6.26
C CYS A 11 -12.52 1.33 -7.21
N TRP A 12 -12.81 1.47 -8.50
CA TRP A 12 -12.26 0.60 -9.52
C TRP A 12 -10.78 0.92 -9.64
N ILE A 13 -9.98 0.23 -8.82
CA ILE A 13 -8.53 0.31 -8.89
C ILE A 13 -8.13 -0.55 -10.09
N PRO A 14 -7.64 0.06 -11.19
CA PRO A 14 -7.19 -0.72 -12.32
C PRO A 14 -6.07 -1.66 -11.85
N GLN A 15 -6.11 -2.91 -12.30
CA GLN A 15 -5.00 -3.81 -12.04
C GLN A 15 -3.74 -3.23 -12.68
N PRO A 16 -2.60 -3.28 -11.98
CA PRO A 16 -1.35 -2.84 -12.57
C PRO A 16 -1.03 -3.70 -13.79
N ASP A 17 -0.36 -3.09 -14.75
CA ASP A 17 0.27 -3.81 -15.85
C ASP A 17 1.40 -4.72 -15.32
N GLU A 18 1.95 -5.58 -16.17
CA GLU A 18 3.01 -6.52 -15.77
C GLU A 18 4.20 -5.81 -15.11
N ARG A 19 4.53 -4.61 -15.60
CA ARG A 19 5.59 -3.76 -15.03
C ARG A 19 5.18 -3.23 -13.65
N GLY A 20 4.00 -2.66 -13.50
CA GLY A 20 3.49 -2.17 -12.23
C GLY A 20 3.40 -3.27 -11.17
N GLN A 21 2.99 -4.48 -11.57
CA GLN A 21 2.95 -5.65 -10.69
C GLN A 21 4.35 -6.02 -10.19
N ARG A 22 5.34 -6.05 -11.09
CA ARG A 22 6.75 -6.27 -10.73
C ARG A 22 7.25 -5.22 -9.74
N ILE A 23 6.96 -3.95 -9.97
CA ILE A 23 7.40 -2.84 -9.10
C ILE A 23 6.83 -3.00 -7.68
N LEU A 24 5.56 -3.37 -7.55
CA LEU A 24 4.93 -3.63 -6.26
C LEU A 24 5.57 -4.82 -5.54
N GLU A 25 5.96 -5.87 -6.26
CA GLU A 25 6.68 -7.01 -5.69
C GLU A 25 8.08 -6.62 -5.20
N ILE A 26 8.82 -5.84 -5.99
CA ILE A 26 10.13 -5.31 -5.58
C ILE A 26 9.99 -4.52 -4.29
N ARG A 27 8.99 -3.63 -4.22
CA ARG A 27 8.68 -2.84 -3.03
C ARG A 27 8.37 -3.73 -1.82
N ASP A 28 7.51 -4.74 -1.96
CA ASP A 28 7.18 -5.69 -0.88
C ASP A 28 8.46 -6.36 -0.33
N LYS A 29 9.34 -6.81 -1.23
CA LYS A 29 10.62 -7.43 -0.82
C LYS A 29 11.54 -6.44 -0.12
N LEU A 30 11.66 -5.22 -0.63
CA LEU A 30 12.49 -4.17 -0.02
C LEU A 30 12.03 -3.85 1.41
N VAL A 31 10.72 -3.77 1.64
CA VAL A 31 10.16 -3.51 2.97
C VAL A 31 10.34 -4.71 3.90
N ARG A 32 10.01 -5.92 3.44
CA ARG A 32 10.04 -7.13 4.28
C ARG A 32 11.44 -7.61 4.63
N LEU A 33 12.41 -7.35 3.76
CA LEU A 33 13.81 -7.76 3.94
C LEU A 33 14.69 -6.60 4.43
N GLN A 34 14.09 -5.48 4.82
CA GLN A 34 14.80 -4.33 5.34
C GLN A 34 15.71 -4.74 6.51
N GLY A 35 17.01 -4.46 6.38
CA GLY A 35 18.02 -4.78 7.39
C GLY A 35 18.58 -6.21 7.33
N LEU A 36 18.00 -7.11 6.51
CA LEU A 36 18.53 -8.45 6.28
C LEU A 36 19.33 -8.55 4.98
N VAL A 37 18.89 -7.84 3.94
CA VAL A 37 19.51 -7.85 2.61
C VAL A 37 19.72 -6.42 2.13
N ASP A 38 20.84 -6.17 1.48
CA ASP A 38 21.11 -4.89 0.83
C ASP A 38 20.07 -4.61 -0.28
N PRO A 39 19.45 -3.41 -0.32
CA PRO A 39 18.48 -3.05 -1.35
C PRO A 39 18.99 -3.27 -2.79
N GLY A 40 20.28 -3.01 -3.05
CA GLY A 40 20.88 -3.24 -4.37
C GLY A 40 20.89 -4.71 -4.78
N THR A 41 20.94 -5.63 -3.84
CA THR A 41 20.81 -7.08 -4.11
C THR A 41 19.40 -7.43 -4.58
N ILE A 42 18.38 -6.87 -3.94
CA ILE A 42 16.98 -7.08 -4.32
C ILE A 42 16.73 -6.50 -5.72
N LEU A 43 17.19 -5.28 -5.99
CA LEU A 43 17.05 -4.66 -7.32
C LEU A 43 17.74 -5.50 -8.42
N ARG A 44 18.94 -6.03 -8.14
CA ARG A 44 19.66 -6.91 -9.09
C ARG A 44 18.91 -8.22 -9.35
N LEU A 45 18.32 -8.85 -8.34
CA LEU A 45 17.57 -10.10 -8.51
C LEU A 45 16.38 -9.94 -9.46
N TYR A 46 15.76 -8.76 -9.46
CA TYR A 46 14.63 -8.44 -10.33
C TYR A 46 15.04 -7.79 -11.66
N SER A 47 16.35 -7.65 -11.91
CA SER A 47 16.89 -6.93 -13.08
C SER A 47 16.28 -5.54 -13.24
N ALA A 48 16.09 -4.83 -12.13
CA ALA A 48 15.49 -3.50 -12.12
C ALA A 48 16.39 -2.51 -12.86
N ASP A 49 15.78 -1.72 -13.74
CA ASP A 49 16.46 -0.63 -14.44
C ASP A 49 16.28 0.72 -13.73
N ILE A 50 16.79 1.78 -14.34
CA ILE A 50 16.71 3.14 -13.77
C ILE A 50 15.25 3.60 -13.68
N GLU A 51 14.45 3.32 -14.70
CA GLU A 51 13.04 3.72 -14.72
C GLU A 51 12.24 3.02 -13.60
N ASP A 52 12.52 1.73 -13.33
CA ASP A 52 11.90 1.00 -12.22
C ASP A 52 12.25 1.64 -10.86
N ILE A 53 13.49 2.11 -10.70
CA ILE A 53 13.93 2.82 -9.50
C ILE A 53 13.23 4.18 -9.36
N GLU A 54 13.07 4.92 -10.46
CA GLU A 54 12.35 6.19 -10.48
C GLU A 54 10.88 6.02 -10.09
N ILE A 55 10.21 4.98 -10.61
CA ILE A 55 8.83 4.68 -10.26
C ILE A 55 8.71 4.24 -8.79
N LEU A 56 9.64 3.43 -8.28
CA LEU A 56 9.69 3.07 -6.86
C LEU A 56 9.83 4.31 -5.97
N ALA A 57 10.71 5.24 -6.33
CA ALA A 57 10.90 6.48 -5.59
C ALA A 57 9.63 7.33 -5.59
N PHE A 58 8.99 7.48 -6.74
CA PHE A 58 7.71 8.19 -6.87
C PHE A 58 6.62 7.56 -6.00
N LEU A 59 6.47 6.22 -6.04
CA LEU A 59 5.49 5.49 -5.25
C LEU A 59 5.71 5.68 -3.74
N GLU A 60 6.94 5.61 -3.26
CA GLU A 60 7.26 5.81 -1.85
C GLU A 60 6.93 7.24 -1.39
N ASP A 61 7.15 8.24 -2.24
CA ASP A 61 6.80 9.63 -1.93
C ASP A 61 5.28 9.85 -1.88
N GLU A 62 4.53 9.26 -2.81
CA GLU A 62 3.06 9.33 -2.78
C GLU A 62 2.49 8.63 -1.54
N ILE A 63 3.04 7.48 -1.16
CA ILE A 63 2.61 6.75 0.05
C ILE A 63 2.89 7.57 1.31
N LYS A 64 4.04 8.23 1.39
CA LYS A 64 4.35 9.14 2.51
C LYS A 64 3.38 10.31 2.58
N LYS A 65 3.01 10.91 1.46
CA LYS A 65 1.99 11.98 1.41
C LYS A 65 0.64 11.48 1.91
N MET A 66 0.19 10.32 1.43
CA MET A 66 -1.07 9.73 1.87
C MET A 66 -1.07 9.38 3.37
N GLN A 67 0.05 8.94 3.92
CA GLN A 67 0.18 8.68 5.35
C GLN A 67 0.19 9.97 6.17
N ALA A 68 0.83 11.03 5.67
CA ALA A 68 0.85 12.34 6.31
C ALA A 68 -0.52 13.02 6.31
N ASP A 69 -1.32 12.82 5.26
CA ASP A 69 -2.67 13.39 5.12
C ASP A 69 -3.76 12.54 5.80
N SER A 70 -3.43 11.32 6.25
CA SER A 70 -4.35 10.54 7.08
C SER A 70 -4.36 11.11 8.50
N PRO A 71 -5.50 11.64 9.01
CA PRO A 71 -5.60 11.91 10.43
C PRO A 71 -5.57 10.56 11.13
N THR A 72 -4.41 10.18 11.67
CA THR A 72 -4.36 9.14 12.68
C THR A 72 -5.19 9.64 13.86
N SER A 73 -6.48 9.28 13.91
CA SER A 73 -7.18 9.19 15.17
C SER A 73 -6.32 8.30 16.07
N PRO A 74 -5.84 8.79 17.22
CA PRO A 74 -5.13 7.93 18.14
C PRO A 74 -6.16 6.93 18.64
N LEU A 75 -6.02 5.65 18.25
CA LEU A 75 -6.69 4.56 18.96
C LEU A 75 -5.99 4.43 20.32
N THR A 76 -6.36 5.32 21.24
CA THR A 76 -6.12 5.15 22.65
C THR A 76 -6.81 3.86 23.08
N ARG A 77 -5.97 2.91 23.46
CA ARG A 77 -6.25 1.77 24.31
C ARG A 77 -7.31 2.11 25.36
N GLY A 78 -8.49 1.52 25.20
CA GLY A 78 -9.51 1.36 26.24
C GLY A 78 -10.57 2.46 26.31
N ASP A 79 -11.73 2.23 25.68
CA ASP A 79 -13.00 2.57 26.32
C ASP A 79 -14.13 1.68 25.78
N LYS A 80 -15.03 1.28 26.68
CA LYS A 80 -16.09 0.31 26.42
C LYS A 80 -17.23 0.97 25.65
N GLY A 81 -17.24 0.85 24.32
CA GLY A 81 -18.37 1.26 23.48
C GLY A 81 -19.41 0.15 23.33
N VAL A 82 -20.45 0.15 24.16
CA VAL A 82 -21.64 -0.68 24.01
C VAL A 82 -22.36 -0.31 22.71
N CYS A 83 -22.62 -1.28 21.81
CA CYS A 83 -23.57 -1.10 20.72
C CYS A 83 -25.00 -1.09 21.32
N PRO A 84 -25.79 -0.01 21.18
CA PRO A 84 -27.20 -0.07 21.56
C PRO A 84 -27.96 -0.90 20.53
N ASN A 85 -28.51 -2.04 20.98
CA ASN A 85 -29.59 -2.72 20.27
C ASN A 85 -30.87 -1.90 20.46
N GLY A 86 -31.56 -1.61 19.35
CA GLY A 86 -32.87 -0.97 19.31
C GLY A 86 -33.35 -0.84 17.89
#